data_AF-A0A7V9HH84-F1
#
_entry.id   AF-A0A7V9HH84-F1
#
_cell.length_a   1.000
_cell.length_b   1.000
_cell.length_c   1.000
_cell.angle_alpha   90.00
_cell.angle_beta   90.00
_cell.angle_gamma   90.00
#
_symmetry.space_group_name_H-M   'P 1'
#
loop_
_entity.id
_entity.type
_entity.pdbx_description
1 polymer ?
#
loop_
_entity_poly.entity_id
_entity_poly.type
_entity_poly.pdbx_seq_one_letter_code
_entity_poly.pdbx_strand_id
1 'polypeptide(L)'
;MLRLGLWLLVGAAAVIGVAIGFGGASGQALNSIGAIAWLTAAVVIGLALRNDGRAGATFAAATAAAIVLAVGIRPGELAAVIVAFGVAGVLVGSIAPSHPAGWAALVPGIYLPVHLAVAISRPIIAGSTTLRTEPPPTAPLVPLAMVLAAAGAGYAIDRLRRRTE
;
A
#
# COMPACT_ATOMS: atom_id res chain seq x y z
N MET A 1 -7.30 -7.56 16.25
CA MET A 1 -6.53 -7.97 15.05
C MET A 1 -6.18 -6.79 14.15
N LEU A 2 -7.11 -5.86 13.87
CA LEU A 2 -6.85 -4.73 12.97
C LEU A 2 -5.64 -3.87 13.36
N ARG A 3 -5.51 -3.46 14.64
CA ARG A 3 -4.36 -2.68 15.12
C ARG A 3 -3.02 -3.39 14.89
N LEU A 4 -2.98 -4.70 15.14
CA LEU A 4 -1.78 -5.52 14.89
C LEU A 4 -1.42 -5.51 13.40
N GLY A 5 -2.41 -5.71 12.52
CA GLY A 5 -2.20 -5.65 11.07
C GLY A 5 -1.67 -4.29 10.61
N LEU A 6 -2.22 -3.18 11.13
CA LEU A 6 -1.74 -1.83 10.80
C LEU A 6 -0.29 -1.60 11.26
N TRP A 7 0.05 -1.96 12.49
CA TRP A 7 1.42 -1.84 13.00
C TRP A 7 2.40 -2.72 12.24
N LEU A 8 1.99 -3.94 11.90
CA LEU A 8 2.79 -4.84 11.08
C LEU A 8 3.03 -4.26 9.69
N LEU A 9 2.03 -3.61 9.07
CA LEU A 9 2.17 -2.97 7.77
C LEU A 9 3.16 -1.79 7.81
N VAL A 10 3.06 -0.94 8.85
CA VAL A 10 4.01 0.17 9.05
C VAL A 10 5.43 -0.34 9.28
N GLY A 11 5.59 -1.37 10.12
CA GLY A 11 6.89 -2.00 10.36
C GLY A 11 7.47 -2.63 9.10
N ALA A 12 6.66 -3.36 8.34
CA ALA A 12 7.05 -3.93 7.05
C ALA A 12 7.50 -2.84 6.07
N ALA A 13 6.77 -1.72 5.99
CA ALA A 13 7.12 -0.60 5.14
C ALA A 13 8.44 0.05 5.51
N ALA A 14 8.72 0.21 6.81
CA ALA A 14 10.01 0.70 7.29
C ALA A 14 11.15 -0.27 6.91
N VAL A 15 10.95 -1.59 7.11
CA VAL A 15 11.95 -2.61 6.75
C VAL A 15 12.26 -2.59 5.24
N ILE A 16 11.24 -2.50 4.38
CA ILE A 16 11.44 -2.40 2.92
C ILE A 16 12.18 -1.11 2.57
N GLY A 17 11.81 0.03 3.17
CA GLY A 17 12.51 1.29 2.96
C GLY A 17 14.00 1.20 3.31
N VAL A 18 14.31 0.61 4.46
CA VAL A 18 15.69 0.34 4.90
C VAL A 18 16.41 -0.60 3.93
N ALA A 19 15.74 -1.67 3.48
CA ALA A 19 16.30 -2.64 2.54
C ALA A 19 16.72 -1.99 1.21
N ILE A 20 15.89 -1.07 0.69
CA ILE A 20 16.18 -0.30 -0.53
C ILE A 20 17.42 0.58 -0.33
N GLY A 21 17.61 1.16 0.86
CA GLY A 21 18.75 2.01 1.17
C GLY A 21 20.10 1.28 1.27
N PHE A 22 20.13 0.03 1.74
CA PHE A 22 21.37 -0.72 1.93
C PHE A 22 21.92 -1.37 0.64
N GLY A 23 21.05 -1.76 -0.30
CA GLY A 23 21.47 -2.51 -1.49
C GLY A 23 22.14 -3.86 -1.19
N GLY A 24 22.64 -4.53 -2.23
CA GLY A 24 23.40 -5.79 -2.11
C GLY A 24 22.63 -6.96 -1.47
N ALA A 25 23.37 -7.97 -0.99
CA ALA A 25 22.80 -9.20 -0.42
C ALA A 25 21.99 -8.94 0.87
N SER A 26 22.46 -8.04 1.73
CA SER A 26 21.76 -7.66 2.96
C SER A 26 20.45 -6.93 2.67
N GLY A 27 20.45 -6.01 1.70
CA GLY A 27 19.22 -5.38 1.22
C GLY A 27 18.23 -6.39 0.63
N GLN A 28 18.70 -7.37 -0.14
CA GLN A 28 17.83 -8.41 -0.70
C GLN A 28 17.16 -9.29 0.37
N ALA A 29 17.91 -9.68 1.41
CA ALA A 29 17.39 -10.45 2.53
C ALA A 29 16.32 -9.66 3.31
N LEU A 30 16.62 -8.40 3.65
CA LEU A 30 15.67 -7.51 4.33
C LEU A 30 14.42 -7.25 3.49
N ASN A 31 14.57 -7.09 2.18
CA ASN A 31 13.44 -6.88 1.27
C ASN A 31 12.49 -8.09 1.26
N SER A 32 13.04 -9.31 1.26
CA SER A 32 12.23 -10.54 1.33
C SER A 32 11.44 -10.63 2.64
N ILE A 33 12.08 -10.33 3.78
CA ILE A 33 11.43 -10.30 5.10
C ILE A 33 10.34 -9.24 5.13
N GLY A 34 10.64 -8.03 4.66
CA GLY A 34 9.70 -6.91 4.57
C GLY A 34 8.48 -7.26 3.70
N ALA A 35 8.69 -7.89 2.54
CA ALA A 35 7.61 -8.30 1.65
C ALA A 35 6.68 -9.35 2.29
N ILE A 36 7.25 -10.36 2.97
CA ILE A 36 6.45 -11.36 3.70
C ILE A 36 5.64 -10.68 4.82
N ALA A 37 6.26 -9.80 5.60
CA ALA A 37 5.58 -9.07 6.66
C ALA A 37 4.46 -8.17 6.10
N TRP A 38 4.67 -7.52 4.96
CA TRP A 38 3.69 -6.68 4.28
C TRP A 38 2.46 -7.49 3.84
N LEU A 39 2.68 -8.62 3.17
CA LEU A 39 1.59 -9.51 2.74
C LEU A 39 0.82 -10.08 3.94
N THR A 40 1.55 -10.49 4.98
CA THR A 40 0.94 -10.96 6.23
C THR A 40 0.08 -9.86 6.86
N ALA A 41 0.56 -8.62 6.88
CA ALA A 41 -0.20 -7.48 7.39
C ALA A 41 -1.48 -7.24 6.58
N ALA A 42 -1.40 -7.25 5.24
CA ALA A 42 -2.56 -7.09 4.36
C ALA A 42 -3.61 -8.17 4.61
N VAL A 43 -3.19 -9.44 4.75
CA VAL A 43 -4.08 -10.56 5.10
C VAL A 43 -4.73 -10.37 6.47
N VAL A 44 -3.95 -10.00 7.50
CA VAL A 44 -4.47 -9.76 8.85
C VAL A 44 -5.48 -8.61 8.86
N ILE A 45 -5.23 -7.53 8.14
CA ILE A 45 -6.17 -6.40 7.99
C ILE A 45 -7.44 -6.88 7.28
N GLY A 46 -7.30 -7.56 6.14
CA GLY A 46 -8.45 -8.07 5.38
C GLY A 46 -9.32 -9.02 6.18
N LEU A 47 -8.71 -9.97 6.91
CA LEU A 47 -9.43 -10.89 7.79
C LEU A 47 -10.13 -10.16 8.95
N ALA A 48 -9.52 -9.10 9.49
CA ALA A 48 -10.14 -8.31 10.54
C ALA A 48 -11.36 -7.51 10.06
N LEU A 49 -11.42 -7.16 8.78
CA LEU A 49 -12.48 -6.35 8.17
C LEU A 49 -13.54 -7.16 7.42
N ARG A 50 -13.34 -8.48 7.26
CA ARG A 50 -14.19 -9.35 6.41
C ARG A 50 -15.67 -9.39 6.82
N ASN A 51 -15.96 -9.10 8.09
CA ASN A 51 -17.32 -9.13 8.64
C ASN A 51 -18.03 -7.77 8.57
N ASP A 52 -17.41 -6.75 7.98
CA ASP A 52 -18.05 -5.45 7.79
C ASP A 52 -19.21 -5.58 6.77
N GLY A 53 -20.32 -4.87 7.02
CA GLY A 53 -21.55 -5.01 6.22
C GLY A 53 -21.41 -4.68 4.72
N ARG A 54 -20.31 -4.04 4.32
CA ARG A 54 -19.96 -3.75 2.91
C ARG A 54 -18.54 -4.23 2.56
N ALA A 55 -18.07 -5.29 3.20
CA ALA A 55 -16.70 -5.79 3.03
C ALA A 55 -16.36 -6.08 1.56
N GLY A 56 -17.25 -6.77 0.84
CA GLY A 56 -17.03 -7.09 -0.58
C GLY A 56 -16.85 -5.85 -1.47
N ALA A 57 -17.73 -4.86 -1.34
CA ALA A 57 -17.65 -3.62 -2.11
C ALA A 57 -16.42 -2.79 -1.75
N THR A 58 -16.07 -2.72 -0.46
CA THR A 58 -14.91 -1.94 0.00
C THR A 58 -13.59 -2.62 -0.40
N PHE A 59 -13.54 -3.95 -0.37
CA PHE A 59 -12.40 -4.73 -0.87
C PHE A 59 -12.22 -4.57 -2.38
N ALA A 60 -13.32 -4.61 -3.14
CA ALA A 60 -13.28 -4.35 -4.59
C ALA A 60 -12.77 -2.93 -4.89
N ALA A 61 -13.23 -1.91 -4.15
CA ALA A 61 -12.75 -0.55 -4.29
C ALA A 61 -11.26 -0.41 -3.96
N ALA A 62 -10.79 -1.04 -2.87
CA ALA A 62 -9.38 -1.04 -2.49
C ALA A 62 -8.49 -1.73 -3.54
N THR A 63 -8.97 -2.85 -4.10
CA THR A 63 -8.28 -3.58 -5.17
C THR A 63 -8.21 -2.76 -6.45
N ALA A 64 -9.34 -2.17 -6.88
CA ALA A 64 -9.39 -1.32 -8.06
C ALA A 64 -8.45 -0.11 -7.91
N ALA A 65 -8.45 0.54 -6.74
CA ALA A 65 -7.52 1.63 -6.45
C ALA A 65 -6.06 1.16 -6.54
N ALA A 66 -5.72 0.03 -5.92
CA ALA A 66 -4.37 -0.54 -5.99
C ALA A 66 -3.91 -0.82 -7.44
N ILE A 67 -4.80 -1.36 -8.29
CA ILE A 67 -4.53 -1.58 -9.72
C ILE A 67 -4.27 -0.26 -10.45
N VAL A 68 -5.15 0.73 -10.28
CA VAL A 68 -4.98 2.05 -10.92
C VAL A 68 -3.66 2.69 -10.49
N LEU A 69 -3.32 2.63 -9.21
CA LEU A 69 -2.06 3.17 -8.68
C LEU A 69 -0.85 2.41 -9.24
N ALA A 70 -0.91 1.07 -9.35
CA ALA A 70 0.17 0.24 -9.86
C ALA A 70 0.50 0.52 -11.34
N VAL A 71 -0.52 0.87 -12.14
CA VAL A 71 -0.35 1.20 -13.55
C VAL A 71 0.01 2.68 -13.75
N GLY A 72 -0.58 3.57 -12.96
CA GLY A 72 -0.50 5.02 -13.18
C GLY A 72 0.64 5.74 -12.46
N ILE A 73 1.10 5.25 -11.31
CA ILE A 73 2.10 5.97 -10.51
C ILE A 73 3.52 5.59 -10.90
N ARG A 74 4.34 6.62 -11.11
CA ARG A 74 5.79 6.49 -11.20
C ARG A 74 6.40 6.67 -9.80
N PRO A 75 7.14 5.68 -9.27
CA PRO A 75 7.73 5.76 -7.92
C PRO A 75 8.77 6.87 -7.73
N GLY A 76 9.23 7.52 -8.81
CA GLY A 76 10.22 8.59 -8.77
C GLY A 76 9.73 9.90 -8.13
N GLU A 77 8.42 10.06 -7.95
CA GLU A 77 7.83 11.30 -7.44
C GLU A 77 7.13 11.04 -6.10
N LEU A 78 7.85 11.27 -5.00
CA LEU A 78 7.33 11.04 -3.64
C LEU A 78 6.03 11.84 -3.36
N ALA A 79 5.97 13.09 -3.84
CA ALA A 79 4.77 13.92 -3.70
C ALA A 79 3.56 13.31 -4.42
N ALA A 80 3.75 12.80 -5.64
CA ALA A 80 2.69 12.14 -6.40
C ALA A 80 2.20 10.86 -5.69
N VAL A 81 3.12 10.07 -5.12
CA VAL A 81 2.79 8.90 -4.29
C VAL A 81 1.91 9.32 -3.10
N ILE A 82 2.33 10.31 -2.32
CA ILE A 82 1.59 10.76 -1.14
C ILE A 82 0.17 11.22 -1.53
N VAL A 83 0.06 12.06 -2.55
CA VAL A 83 -1.24 12.58 -3.01
C VAL A 83 -2.14 11.45 -3.48
N ALA A 84 -1.63 10.57 -4.35
CA ALA A 84 -2.47 9.55 -4.96
C ALA A 84 -2.90 8.45 -3.98
N PHE A 85 -2.01 8.01 -3.07
CA PHE A 85 -2.41 7.09 -2.00
C PHE A 85 -3.31 7.76 -0.96
N GLY A 86 -3.12 9.05 -0.67
CA GLY A 86 -4.02 9.83 0.15
C GLY A 86 -5.43 9.91 -0.44
N VAL A 87 -5.55 10.24 -1.73
CA VAL A 87 -6.83 10.25 -2.46
C VAL A 87 -7.46 8.87 -2.47
N ALA A 88 -6.71 7.82 -2.76
CA ALA A 88 -7.23 6.45 -2.69
C ALA A 88 -7.73 6.09 -1.28
N GLY A 89 -7.01 6.51 -0.25
CA GLY A 89 -7.41 6.34 1.15
C GLY A 89 -8.71 7.08 1.48
N VAL A 90 -8.89 8.31 0.98
CA VAL A 90 -10.16 9.05 1.10
C VAL A 90 -11.29 8.29 0.42
N LEU A 91 -11.11 7.87 -0.84
CA LEU A 91 -12.14 7.19 -1.61
C LEU A 91 -12.58 5.88 -0.95
N VAL A 92 -11.63 5.03 -0.59
CA VAL A 92 -11.91 3.73 0.03
C VAL A 92 -12.48 3.91 1.44
N GLY A 93 -11.89 4.80 2.25
CA GLY A 93 -12.38 5.11 3.59
C GLY A 93 -13.80 5.70 3.60
N SER A 94 -14.17 6.44 2.56
CA SER A 94 -15.52 7.03 2.40
C SER A 94 -16.58 6.00 2.02
N ILE A 95 -16.20 4.86 1.46
CA ILE A 95 -17.12 3.75 1.12
C ILE A 95 -17.25 2.77 2.29
N ALA A 96 -16.19 2.64 3.09
CA ALA A 96 -16.11 1.76 4.24
C ALA A 96 -17.23 2.05 5.25
N PRO A 97 -17.99 1.04 5.71
CA PRO A 97 -19.05 1.23 6.70
C PRO A 97 -18.48 1.41 8.11
N SER A 98 -17.37 0.74 8.41
CA SER A 98 -16.66 0.73 9.68
C SER A 98 -15.15 0.76 9.42
N HIS A 99 -14.38 1.20 10.41
CA HIS A 99 -12.90 1.25 10.35
C HIS A 99 -12.29 1.85 9.06
N PRO A 100 -12.63 3.10 8.67
CA PRO A 100 -12.15 3.71 7.42
C PRO A 100 -10.63 3.67 7.22
N ALA A 101 -9.86 3.89 8.30
CA ALA A 101 -8.39 3.80 8.27
C ALA A 101 -7.87 2.39 7.95
N GLY A 102 -8.56 1.35 8.43
CA GLY A 102 -8.20 -0.05 8.15
C GLY A 102 -8.39 -0.39 6.68
N TRP A 103 -9.54 -0.03 6.12
CA TRP A 103 -9.83 -0.22 4.70
C TRP A 103 -8.90 0.60 3.79
N ALA A 104 -8.62 1.85 4.16
CA ALA A 104 -7.67 2.68 3.43
C ALA A 104 -6.25 2.10 3.44
N ALA A 105 -5.78 1.56 4.57
CA ALA A 105 -4.48 0.89 4.67
C ALA A 105 -4.38 -0.40 3.85
N LEU A 106 -5.53 -1.01 3.49
CA LEU A 106 -5.56 -2.16 2.60
C LEU A 106 -5.10 -1.81 1.19
N VAL A 107 -5.25 -0.56 0.75
CA VAL A 107 -4.81 -0.09 -0.59
C VAL A 107 -3.31 -0.30 -0.80
N PRO A 108 -2.40 0.25 0.03
CA PRO A 108 -0.98 -0.07 -0.07
C PRO A 108 -0.70 -1.55 0.24
N GLY A 109 -1.49 -2.19 1.12
CA GLY A 109 -1.43 -3.63 1.37
C GLY A 109 -1.54 -4.47 0.08
N ILE A 110 -2.52 -4.15 -0.77
CA ILE A 110 -2.77 -4.83 -2.05
C ILE A 110 -1.86 -4.31 -3.17
N TYR A 111 -1.42 -3.06 -3.10
CA TYR A 111 -0.56 -2.46 -4.12
C TYR A 111 0.70 -3.27 -4.38
N LEU A 112 1.39 -3.76 -3.33
CA LEU A 112 2.67 -4.47 -3.49
C LEU A 112 2.57 -5.70 -4.44
N PRO A 113 1.69 -6.68 -4.21
CA PRO A 113 1.56 -7.82 -5.13
C PRO A 113 1.09 -7.40 -6.54
N VAL A 114 0.20 -6.41 -6.65
CA VAL A 114 -0.26 -5.91 -7.95
C VAL A 114 0.87 -5.22 -8.72
N HIS A 115 1.65 -4.38 -8.05
CA HIS A 115 2.79 -3.69 -8.62
C HIS A 115 3.86 -4.66 -9.12
N LEU A 116 4.14 -5.74 -8.35
CA LEU A 116 5.05 -6.79 -8.79
C LEU A 116 4.54 -7.51 -10.05
N ALA A 117 3.25 -7.84 -10.11
CA ALA A 117 2.65 -8.44 -11.30
C ALA A 117 2.75 -7.52 -12.52
N VAL A 118 2.52 -6.21 -12.35
CA VAL A 118 2.69 -5.21 -13.42
C VAL A 118 4.15 -5.06 -13.82
N ALA A 119 5.08 -5.02 -12.87
CA ALA A 119 6.50 -4.88 -13.13
C ALA A 119 7.07 -6.08 -13.88
N ILE A 120 6.60 -7.30 -13.60
CA ILE A 120 7.01 -8.54 -14.30
C ILE A 120 6.38 -8.60 -15.70
N SER A 121 5.12 -8.21 -15.85
CA SER A 121 4.40 -8.32 -17.14
C SER A 121 4.81 -7.28 -18.17
N ARG A 122 5.14 -6.04 -17.74
CA ARG A 122 5.42 -4.92 -18.66
C ARG A 122 6.61 -5.17 -19.60
N PRO A 123 7.78 -5.68 -19.16
CA PRO A 123 8.89 -5.98 -20.05
C PRO A 123 8.57 -7.10 -21.07
N ILE A 124 7.79 -8.10 -20.64
CA ILE A 124 7.34 -9.21 -21.51
C ILE A 124 6.46 -8.66 -22.63
N ILE A 125 5.52 -7.78 -22.31
CA ILE A 125 4.62 -7.15 -23.28
C ILE A 125 5.38 -6.18 -24.21
N ALA A 126 6.36 -5.45 -23.68
CA ALA A 126 7.12 -4.45 -24.42
C ALA A 126 8.30 -5.02 -25.24
N GLY A 127 8.60 -6.31 -25.12
CA GLY A 127 9.75 -6.93 -25.79
C GLY A 127 11.12 -6.43 -25.30
N SER A 128 11.18 -5.81 -24.13
CA SER A 128 12.41 -5.23 -23.57
C SER A 128 12.99 -6.12 -22.47
N THR A 129 14.31 -6.36 -22.48
CA THR A 129 15.01 -7.15 -21.45
C THR A 129 15.68 -6.30 -20.37
N THR A 130 15.70 -4.97 -20.53
CA THR A 130 16.38 -4.05 -19.62
C THR A 130 15.48 -3.61 -18.47
N LEU A 131 15.68 -4.22 -17.30
CA LEU A 131 15.15 -3.72 -16.04
C LEU A 131 16.01 -2.54 -15.58
N ARG A 132 15.36 -1.42 -15.22
CA ARG A 132 16.05 -0.29 -14.59
C ARG A 132 16.50 -0.72 -13.19
N THR A 133 17.81 -0.77 -12.96
CA THR A 133 18.40 -1.37 -11.75
C THR A 133 18.62 -0.39 -10.61
N GLU A 134 18.71 0.92 -10.91
CA GLU A 134 18.94 1.93 -9.89
C GLU A 134 17.64 2.58 -9.41
N PRO A 135 17.31 2.47 -8.11
CA PRO A 135 16.15 3.16 -7.54
C PRO A 135 16.41 4.67 -7.43
N PRO A 136 15.38 5.52 -7.58
CA PRO A 136 15.50 6.95 -7.35
C PRO A 136 15.86 7.23 -5.87
N PRO A 137 16.48 8.40 -5.55
CA PRO A 137 16.88 8.74 -4.18
C PRO A 137 15.74 8.70 -3.15
N THR A 138 14.50 8.91 -3.59
CA THR A 138 13.30 8.89 -2.76
C THR A 138 12.71 7.50 -2.54
N ALA A 139 13.16 6.46 -3.25
CA ALA A 139 12.59 5.12 -3.18
C ALA A 139 12.54 4.52 -1.76
N PRO A 140 13.54 4.71 -0.88
CA PRO A 140 13.46 4.24 0.51
C PRO A 140 12.25 4.79 1.29
N LEU A 141 11.74 5.96 0.91
CA LEU A 141 10.65 6.63 1.63
C LEU A 141 9.27 6.22 1.12
N VAL A 142 9.18 5.75 -0.13
CA VAL A 142 7.92 5.45 -0.82
C VAL A 142 7.02 4.44 -0.07
N PRO A 143 7.53 3.30 0.45
CA PRO A 143 6.68 2.32 1.11
C PRO A 143 6.01 2.86 2.38
N LEU A 144 6.75 3.64 3.17
CA LEU A 144 6.20 4.25 4.38
C LEU A 144 5.22 5.38 4.02
N ALA A 145 5.57 6.22 3.05
CA ALA A 145 4.74 7.33 2.59
C ALA A 145 3.37 6.85 2.09
N MET A 146 3.31 5.78 1.30
CA MET A 146 2.02 5.23 0.82
C MET A 146 1.13 4.74 1.97
N VAL A 147 1.71 4.05 2.96
CA VAL A 147 0.97 3.51 4.10
C VAL A 147 0.42 4.64 4.97
N LEU A 148 1.27 5.61 5.30
CA LEU A 148 0.88 6.74 6.13
C LEU A 148 -0.13 7.65 5.43
N ALA A 149 0.04 7.92 4.14
CA ALA A 149 -0.88 8.75 3.38
C ALA A 149 -2.28 8.11 3.30
N ALA A 150 -2.37 6.83 2.92
CA ALA A 150 -3.65 6.14 2.80
C ALA A 150 -4.32 5.97 4.17
N ALA A 151 -3.61 5.43 5.17
CA ALA A 151 -4.17 5.23 6.50
C ALA A 151 -4.53 6.55 7.19
N GLY A 152 -3.72 7.59 7.03
CA GLY A 152 -3.96 8.93 7.56
C GLY A 152 -5.19 9.58 6.94
N ALA A 153 -5.37 9.46 5.62
CA ALA A 153 -6.58 9.90 4.94
C ALA A 153 -7.83 9.17 5.44
N GLY A 154 -7.76 7.84 5.58
CA GLY A 154 -8.86 7.06 6.16
C GLY A 154 -9.17 7.46 7.60
N TYR A 155 -8.15 7.77 8.42
CA TYR A 155 -8.34 8.29 9.76
C TYR A 155 -9.03 9.67 9.77
N ALA A 156 -8.67 10.55 8.85
CA ALA A 156 -9.32 11.85 8.71
C ALA A 156 -10.82 11.69 8.36
N ILE A 157 -11.17 10.75 7.50
CA ILE A 157 -12.58 10.42 7.19
C ILE A 157 -13.32 9.89 8.43
N ASP A 158 -12.72 9.00 9.20
CA ASP A 158 -13.30 8.51 10.46
C ASP A 158 -13.58 9.66 11.44
N ARG A 159 -12.62 10.59 11.58
CA ARG A 159 -12.77 11.78 12.42
C ARG A 159 -13.87 12.72 11.94
N LEU A 160 -14.02 12.91 10.63
CA LEU A 160 -15.06 13.78 10.06
C LEU A 160 -16.46 13.21 10.29
N ARG A 161 -16.66 11.91 10.08
CA ARG A 161 -17.96 11.25 10.31
C ARG A 161 -18.42 11.33 11.76
N ARG A 162 -17.52 11.09 12.71
CA ARG A 162 -17.82 11.21 14.15
C ARG A 162 -18.20 12.62 14.61
N ARG A 163 -17.95 13.66 13.81
CA ARG A 163 -18.34 15.04 14.12
C ARG A 163 -19.72 15.40 13.58
N THR A 164 -20.24 14.62 12.64
CA THR A 164 -21.54 14.86 12.00
C THR A 164 -22.66 13.99 12.56
N GLU A 165 -22.30 13.01 13.40
CA GLU A 165 -23.21 12.18 14.20
C GLU A 165 -23.39 12.80 15.59
#